data_AF-A0A835TQI4-F1
#
_entry.id   AF-A0A835TQI4-F1
#
_cell.length_a   1.000
_cell.length_b   1.000
_cell.length_c   1.000
_cell.angle_alpha   90.00
_cell.angle_beta   90.00
_cell.angle_gamma   90.00
#
_symmetry.space_group_name_H-M   'P 1'
#
loop_
_entity.id
_entity.type
_entity.pdbx_description
1 polymer ?
#
loop_
_entity_poly.entity_id
_entity_poly.type
_entity_poly.pdbx_seq_one_letter_code
_entity_poly.pdbx_strand_id
1 'polypeptide(L)'
;MKFPGSVLISLVLFMSETAAALCLSAGYRDEGDDMWRLLTLLFALVPCALVQLSLHFIHRDVSRDRPLVLLLHLLQLGPLVRCVEAFYIYFSAERVEEPYVSITKKRQMPKDGYSEEIEKEVGQAEGKLRTHRSAFSRASVIQAFLGSAPQLTLQLYICILQQEVTVARSIFMVLSLLSIVYGALRCNILAIKIKYDDYDVRVKPTAYLCIFMWRSFEIATRVTVLVLFGSVLRVWVFLVVLLNFLCFFFYPWIQFWLSRSPFPENIEKELSRLGTTIVLCLLTFLYAGINMFCWSAAQVELSDPDLISKSQNWYQMTVYYIVRLMENAFLLLMWYVYRTDFYLYVCAPTLFLQLLIGYCMGIFFMLVFYQFCHPCKKLFSSSITEALLSCFNILYFICQHHKSTLLKGKVAMKSPENTGEARGSSKTIDPQNRSVHQSASSNA
;
A
#
# COMPACT_ATOMS: atom_id res chain seq x y z
N MET A 1 22.75 0.83 -22.94
CA MET A 1 22.06 1.06 -21.64
C MET A 1 20.87 2.01 -21.77
N LYS A 2 19.84 1.92 -20.91
CA LYS A 2 18.74 2.91 -20.86
C LYS A 2 19.16 4.18 -20.09
N PHE A 3 18.58 5.33 -20.44
CA PHE A 3 18.77 6.60 -19.71
C PHE A 3 18.24 6.53 -18.26
N PRO A 4 18.94 7.05 -17.24
CA PRO A 4 18.51 7.01 -15.84
C PRO A 4 17.43 8.05 -15.46
N GLY A 5 16.47 8.33 -16.34
CA GLY A 5 15.45 9.37 -16.14
C GLY A 5 14.60 9.20 -14.86
N SER A 6 14.39 7.97 -14.38
CA SER A 6 13.67 7.76 -13.11
C SER A 6 14.43 8.31 -11.89
N VAL A 7 15.76 8.25 -11.91
CA VAL A 7 16.60 8.78 -10.83
C VAL A 7 16.50 10.30 -10.80
N LEU A 8 16.53 10.93 -11.98
CA LEU A 8 16.36 12.38 -12.12
C LEU A 8 15.00 12.86 -11.60
N ILE A 9 13.90 12.19 -11.99
CA ILE A 9 12.56 12.54 -11.51
C ILE A 9 12.47 12.44 -9.98
N SER A 10 13.03 11.37 -9.39
CA SER A 10 13.05 11.20 -7.93
C SER A 10 13.83 12.34 -7.25
N LEU A 11 14.96 12.75 -7.81
CA LEU A 11 15.76 13.86 -7.27
C LEU A 11 15.01 15.20 -7.38
N VAL A 12 14.41 15.49 -8.54
CA VAL A 12 13.66 16.75 -8.74
C VAL A 12 12.50 16.85 -7.76
N LEU A 13 11.71 15.78 -7.61
CA LEU A 13 10.61 15.75 -6.64
C LEU A 13 11.13 15.97 -5.22
N PHE A 14 12.16 15.22 -4.81
CA PHE A 14 12.78 15.35 -3.49
C PHE A 14 13.25 16.79 -3.20
N MET A 15 14.05 17.38 -4.10
CA MET A 15 14.57 18.74 -3.92
C MET A 15 13.46 19.79 -3.92
N SER A 16 12.45 19.62 -4.79
CA SER A 16 11.30 20.55 -4.87
C SER A 16 10.45 20.52 -3.59
N GLU A 17 10.22 19.35 -3.01
CA GLU A 17 9.48 19.21 -1.76
C GLU A 17 10.27 19.80 -0.58
N THR A 18 11.57 19.51 -0.48
CA THR A 18 12.40 20.07 0.58
C THR A 18 12.46 21.59 0.49
N ALA A 19 12.64 22.14 -0.71
CA ALA A 19 12.66 23.59 -0.92
C ALA A 19 11.30 24.23 -0.56
N ALA A 20 10.19 23.62 -0.98
CA ALA A 20 8.85 24.10 -0.65
C ALA A 20 8.56 24.03 0.86
N ALA A 21 8.98 22.96 1.53
CA ALA A 21 8.85 22.82 2.98
C ALA A 21 9.64 23.88 3.74
N LEU A 22 10.87 24.18 3.32
CA LEU A 22 11.70 25.24 3.91
C LEU A 22 11.10 26.63 3.66
N CYS A 23 10.58 26.88 2.46
CA CYS A 23 9.94 28.15 2.12
C CYS A 23 8.67 28.39 2.97
N LEU A 24 7.82 27.36 3.12
CA LEU A 24 6.64 27.45 3.99
C LEU A 24 7.00 27.55 5.47
N SER A 25 8.04 26.85 5.91
CA SER A 25 8.56 26.98 7.27
C SER A 25 9.05 28.39 7.59
N ALA A 26 9.61 29.11 6.61
CA ALA A 26 9.97 30.51 6.79
C ALA A 26 8.72 31.38 6.94
N GLY A 27 7.69 31.17 6.09
CA GLY A 27 6.40 31.84 6.23
C GLY A 27 5.75 31.64 7.59
N TYR A 28 5.69 30.39 8.09
CA TYR A 28 5.14 30.12 9.43
C TYR A 28 5.94 30.77 10.57
N ARG A 29 7.26 30.96 10.39
CA ARG A 29 8.06 31.69 11.38
C ARG A 29 7.67 33.16 11.41
N ASP A 30 7.46 33.76 10.24
CA ASP A 30 7.12 35.18 10.14
C ASP A 30 5.69 35.45 10.67
N GLU A 31 4.78 34.46 10.55
CA GLU A 31 3.43 34.48 11.12
C GLU A 31 3.37 34.14 12.62
N GLY A 32 4.46 33.66 13.22
CA GLY A 32 4.50 33.25 14.65
C GLY A 32 3.91 31.86 14.93
N ASP A 33 3.61 31.08 13.90
CA ASP A 33 2.97 29.76 13.98
C ASP A 33 4.01 28.63 14.22
N ASP A 34 4.60 28.63 15.42
CA ASP A 34 5.69 27.71 15.78
C ASP A 34 5.32 26.21 15.69
N MET A 35 4.06 25.86 15.98
CA MET A 35 3.58 24.47 15.90
C MET A 35 3.51 23.97 14.46
N TRP A 36 2.94 24.77 13.55
CA TRP A 36 2.86 24.41 12.12
C TRP A 36 4.25 24.36 11.49
N ARG A 37 5.14 25.27 11.89
CA ARG A 37 6.55 25.22 11.52
C ARG A 37 7.21 23.90 11.96
N LEU A 38 7.07 23.54 13.24
CA LEU A 38 7.69 22.34 13.79
C LEU A 38 7.20 21.07 13.08
N LEU A 39 5.88 20.93 12.88
CA LEU A 39 5.31 19.77 12.20
C LEU A 39 5.74 19.68 10.73
N THR A 40 5.75 20.82 10.02
CA THR A 40 6.18 20.90 8.62
C THR A 40 7.65 20.50 8.46
N LEU A 41 8.53 20.95 9.38
CA LEU A 41 9.95 20.57 9.39
C LEU A 41 10.15 19.11 9.80
N LEU A 42 9.40 18.60 10.78
CA LEU A 42 9.49 17.22 11.24
C LEU A 42 9.21 16.23 10.10
N PHE A 43 8.10 16.42 9.38
CA PHE A 43 7.72 15.57 8.25
C PHE A 43 8.61 15.76 7.01
N ALA A 44 9.37 16.85 6.93
CA ALA A 44 10.36 17.05 5.86
C ALA A 44 11.72 16.40 6.20
N LEU A 45 12.22 16.59 7.44
CA LEU A 45 13.59 16.24 7.82
C LEU A 45 13.75 14.78 8.27
N VAL A 46 12.77 14.20 8.98
CA VAL A 46 12.86 12.80 9.44
C VAL A 46 12.93 11.81 8.26
N PRO A 47 12.05 11.91 7.24
CA PRO A 47 12.11 11.03 6.07
C PRO A 47 13.35 11.29 5.22
N CYS A 48 13.83 12.53 5.16
CA CYS A 48 15.10 12.89 4.53
C CYS A 48 16.28 12.13 5.16
N ALA A 49 16.34 12.06 6.49
CA ALA A 49 17.35 11.28 7.21
C ALA A 49 17.22 9.77 6.93
N LEU A 50 16.00 9.22 6.90
CA LEU A 50 15.75 7.81 6.56
C LEU A 50 16.16 7.47 5.12
N VAL A 51 15.89 8.37 4.18
CA VAL A 51 16.32 8.25 2.77
C VAL A 51 17.84 8.21 2.68
N GLN A 52 18.53 9.10 3.38
CA GLN A 52 19.99 9.11 3.38
C GLN A 52 20.57 7.85 4.01
N LEU A 53 20.05 7.42 5.15
CA LEU A 53 20.46 6.19 5.82
C LEU A 53 20.25 4.98 4.90
N SER A 54 19.13 4.94 4.18
CA SER A 54 18.82 3.87 3.22
C SER A 54 19.80 3.87 2.04
N LEU A 55 20.07 5.04 1.45
CA LEU A 55 21.04 5.17 0.35
C LEU A 55 22.45 4.80 0.79
N HIS A 56 22.81 5.20 2.01
CA HIS A 56 24.09 4.91 2.64
C HIS A 56 24.28 3.41 2.88
N PHE A 57 23.25 2.72 3.40
CA PHE A 57 23.24 1.28 3.61
C PHE A 57 23.35 0.50 2.29
N ILE A 58 22.54 0.87 1.28
CA ILE A 58 22.49 0.14 0.00
C ILE A 58 23.82 0.19 -0.77
N HIS A 59 24.57 1.30 -0.67
CA HIS A 59 25.85 1.44 -1.37
C HIS A 59 27.05 0.90 -0.55
N ARG A 60 26.81 0.40 0.67
CA ARG A 60 27.84 -0.09 1.61
C ARG A 60 28.98 0.93 1.77
N ASP A 61 28.62 2.18 2.02
CA ASP A 61 29.59 3.29 2.03
C ASP A 61 30.53 3.28 3.24
N VAL A 62 30.09 2.73 4.38
CA VAL A 62 30.93 2.56 5.57
C VAL A 62 32.14 1.68 5.25
N SER A 63 31.94 0.60 4.49
CA SER A 63 33.00 -0.35 4.14
C SER A 63 33.96 0.16 3.07
N ARG A 64 33.70 1.33 2.47
CA ARG A 64 34.44 1.86 1.32
C ARG A 64 35.31 3.08 1.63
N ASP A 65 35.42 3.48 2.89
CA ASP A 65 36.28 4.58 3.38
C ASP A 65 36.17 5.88 2.55
N ARG A 66 34.94 6.35 2.29
CA ARG A 66 34.67 7.62 1.55
C ARG A 66 34.17 8.73 2.49
N PRO A 67 35.05 9.42 3.24
CA PRO A 67 34.65 10.41 4.23
C PRO A 67 33.91 11.62 3.64
N LEU A 68 34.25 12.04 2.43
CA LEU A 68 33.55 13.13 1.74
C LEU A 68 32.10 12.77 1.41
N VAL A 69 31.85 11.53 0.99
CA VAL A 69 30.49 11.05 0.71
C VAL A 69 29.69 10.94 2.00
N LEU A 70 30.31 10.47 3.08
CA LEU A 70 29.71 10.44 4.41
C LEU A 70 29.32 11.84 4.90
N LEU A 71 30.21 12.83 4.77
CA LEU A 71 29.93 14.22 5.11
C LEU A 71 28.76 14.78 4.28
N LEU A 72 28.73 14.45 2.99
CA LEU A 72 27.71 14.96 2.07
C LEU A 72 26.35 14.30 2.30
N HIS A 73 26.34 13.04 2.75
CA HIS A 73 25.15 12.41 3.31
C HIS A 73 24.71 13.14 4.59
N LEU A 74 25.62 13.42 5.54
CA LEU A 74 25.29 14.17 6.77
C LEU A 74 24.70 15.56 6.49
N LEU A 75 25.16 16.22 5.43
CA LEU A 75 24.65 17.52 4.94
C LEU A 75 23.35 17.41 4.12
N GLN A 76 22.72 16.23 4.09
CA GLN A 76 21.50 15.95 3.34
C GLN A 76 21.61 16.02 1.80
N LEU A 77 22.82 16.08 1.26
CA LEU A 77 23.10 16.12 -0.17
C LEU A 77 23.33 14.73 -0.78
N GLY A 78 23.20 13.66 0.01
CA GLY A 78 23.37 12.26 -0.43
C GLY A 78 22.62 11.90 -1.72
N PRO A 79 21.31 12.20 -1.85
CA PRO A 79 20.56 11.94 -3.10
C PRO A 79 21.15 12.66 -4.33
N LEU A 80 21.67 13.87 -4.16
CA LEU A 80 22.26 14.63 -5.27
C LEU A 80 23.55 13.96 -5.76
N VAL A 81 24.45 13.60 -4.84
CA VAL A 81 25.71 12.90 -5.15
C VAL A 81 25.45 11.59 -5.87
N ARG A 82 24.52 10.78 -5.36
CA ARG A 82 24.18 9.48 -5.95
C ARG A 82 23.53 9.60 -7.32
N CYS A 83 22.84 10.70 -7.57
CA CYS A 83 22.31 11.02 -8.89
C CYS A 83 23.46 11.34 -9.85
N VAL A 84 24.38 12.23 -9.47
CA VAL A 84 25.56 12.58 -10.27
C VAL A 84 26.41 11.35 -10.58
N GLU A 85 26.64 10.47 -9.61
CA GLU A 85 27.34 9.19 -9.83
C GLU A 85 26.62 8.30 -10.86
N ALA A 86 25.29 8.18 -10.77
CA ALA A 86 24.51 7.39 -11.72
C ALA A 86 24.59 7.95 -13.17
N PHE A 87 24.60 9.28 -13.31
CA PHE A 87 24.79 9.94 -14.60
C PHE A 87 26.22 9.77 -15.12
N TYR A 88 27.22 9.92 -14.25
CA TYR A 88 28.62 9.69 -14.59
C TYR A 88 28.84 8.26 -15.11
N ILE A 89 28.25 7.25 -14.45
CA ILE A 89 28.31 5.85 -14.91
C ILE A 89 27.65 5.70 -16.28
N TYR A 90 26.49 6.34 -16.51
CA TYR A 90 25.78 6.25 -17.78
C TYR A 90 26.59 6.84 -18.95
N PHE A 91 27.19 8.02 -18.76
CA PHE A 91 28.00 8.68 -19.80
C PHE A 91 29.38 8.04 -19.99
N SER A 92 29.96 7.46 -18.93
CA SER A 92 31.28 6.83 -19.00
C SER A 92 31.23 5.42 -19.61
N ALA A 93 30.09 4.73 -19.48
CA ALA A 93 29.91 3.38 -19.99
C ALA A 93 30.06 3.26 -21.51
N GLU A 94 29.80 4.33 -22.26
CA GLU A 94 29.97 4.35 -23.72
C GLU A 94 31.44 4.48 -24.16
N ARG A 95 32.33 4.91 -23.25
CA ARG A 95 33.75 5.17 -23.55
C ARG A 95 34.70 4.11 -23.02
N VAL A 96 34.37 3.47 -21.89
CA VAL A 96 35.23 2.49 -21.20
C VAL A 96 34.34 1.36 -20.67
N GLU A 97 34.11 0.32 -21.48
CA GLU A 97 33.37 -0.87 -21.05
C GLU A 97 34.38 -1.89 -20.50
N GLU A 98 34.32 -2.14 -19.18
CA GLU A 98 35.17 -3.14 -18.54
C GLU A 98 34.81 -4.55 -19.08
N PRO A 99 35.79 -5.43 -19.35
CA PRO A 99 35.57 -6.70 -20.06
C PRO A 99 34.79 -7.75 -19.24
N TYR A 100 34.50 -7.50 -17.96
CA TYR A 100 33.83 -8.46 -17.09
C TYR A 100 32.30 -8.27 -17.13
N VAL A 101 31.61 -9.37 -17.40
CA VAL A 101 30.16 -9.42 -17.63
C VAL A 101 29.51 -10.39 -16.64
N SER A 102 28.46 -9.94 -15.97
CA SER A 102 27.63 -10.80 -15.12
C SER A 102 26.55 -11.47 -15.96
N ILE A 103 26.47 -12.80 -15.95
CA ILE A 103 25.42 -13.55 -16.65
C ILE A 103 24.20 -13.63 -15.74
N THR A 104 23.09 -13.05 -16.18
CA THR A 104 21.79 -13.17 -15.51
C THR A 104 20.87 -14.04 -16.35
N LYS A 105 20.35 -15.12 -15.77
CA LYS A 105 19.35 -15.99 -16.42
C LYS A 105 17.95 -15.47 -16.09
N LYS A 106 17.15 -15.12 -17.09
CA LYS A 106 15.73 -14.77 -16.90
C LYS A 106 14.87 -15.48 -17.95
N ARG A 107 13.71 -15.98 -17.52
CA ARG A 107 12.70 -16.58 -18.39
C ARG A 107 11.98 -15.48 -19.17
N GLN A 108 11.80 -15.67 -20.47
CA GLN A 108 10.89 -14.82 -21.22
C GLN A 108 9.43 -15.18 -20.94
N MET A 109 8.58 -14.16 -21.04
CA MET A 109 7.14 -14.33 -20.88
C MET A 109 6.61 -15.31 -21.94
N PRO A 110 5.82 -16.34 -21.59
CA PRO A 110 5.34 -17.33 -22.54
C PRO A 110 4.54 -16.65 -23.66
N LYS A 111 5.02 -16.78 -24.90
CA LYS A 111 4.26 -16.31 -26.07
C LYS A 111 3.21 -17.36 -26.45
N ASP A 112 3.59 -18.63 -26.46
CA ASP A 112 2.78 -19.78 -26.89
C ASP A 112 2.93 -21.02 -25.99
N GLY A 113 2.99 -20.82 -24.66
CA GLY A 113 3.09 -21.93 -23.68
C GLY A 113 4.51 -22.42 -23.37
N TYR A 114 5.50 -22.05 -24.19
CA TYR A 114 6.92 -22.30 -23.92
C TYR A 114 7.59 -21.07 -23.30
N SER A 115 8.27 -21.25 -22.17
CA SER A 115 9.14 -20.25 -21.56
C SER A 115 10.58 -20.53 -21.95
N GLU A 116 11.18 -19.66 -22.75
CA GLU A 116 12.60 -19.75 -23.10
C GLU A 116 13.43 -19.05 -22.02
N GLU A 117 14.44 -19.75 -21.49
CA GLU A 117 15.43 -19.17 -20.59
C GLU A 117 16.47 -18.43 -21.42
N ILE A 118 16.56 -17.12 -21.23
CA ILE A 118 17.56 -16.31 -21.93
C ILE A 118 18.61 -15.89 -20.93
N GLU A 119 19.83 -16.32 -21.22
CA GLU A 119 21.03 -15.86 -20.55
C GLU A 119 21.36 -14.48 -21.11
N LYS A 120 21.24 -13.46 -20.25
CA LYS A 120 21.60 -12.10 -20.60
C LYS A 120 22.88 -11.73 -19.87
N GLU A 121 23.90 -11.49 -20.68
CA GLU A 121 25.12 -10.82 -20.33
C GLU A 121 24.84 -9.36 -19.93
N VAL A 122 25.23 -9.00 -18.71
CA VAL A 122 25.07 -7.65 -18.15
C VAL A 122 26.44 -7.14 -17.73
N GLY A 123 26.92 -6.12 -18.44
CA GLY A 123 28.16 -5.43 -18.09
C GLY A 123 28.12 -4.80 -16.69
N GLN A 124 29.27 -4.69 -16.06
CA GLN A 124 29.43 -4.16 -14.70
C GLN A 124 28.79 -2.77 -14.52
N ALA A 125 28.93 -1.89 -15.50
CA ALA A 125 28.35 -0.55 -15.45
C ALA A 125 26.80 -0.58 -15.50
N GLU A 126 26.19 -1.54 -16.21
CA GLU A 126 24.72 -1.72 -16.21
C GLU A 126 24.26 -2.28 -14.86
N GLY A 127 25.04 -3.19 -14.27
CA GLY A 127 24.85 -3.69 -12.91
C GLY A 127 24.82 -2.56 -11.87
N LYS A 128 25.87 -1.72 -11.85
CA LYS A 128 25.96 -0.55 -10.94
C LYS A 128 24.77 0.40 -11.15
N LEU A 129 24.43 0.71 -12.41
CA LEU A 129 23.29 1.61 -12.71
C LEU A 129 21.95 1.00 -12.26
N ARG A 130 21.77 -0.32 -12.36
CA ARG A 130 20.58 -1.01 -11.82
C ARG A 130 20.53 -0.90 -10.30
N THR A 131 21.64 -1.02 -9.60
CA THR A 131 21.72 -0.80 -8.14
C THR A 131 21.27 0.61 -7.77
N HIS A 132 21.81 1.65 -8.41
CA HIS A 132 21.37 3.05 -8.19
C HIS A 132 19.87 3.21 -8.44
N ARG A 133 19.34 2.70 -9.56
CA ARG A 133 17.89 2.77 -9.85
C ARG A 133 17.03 2.08 -8.80
N SER A 134 17.49 0.93 -8.29
CA SER A 134 16.77 0.20 -7.24
C SER A 134 16.80 0.98 -5.91
N ALA A 135 17.94 1.60 -5.59
CA ALA A 135 18.13 2.39 -4.38
C ALA A 135 17.21 3.62 -4.38
N PHE A 136 17.23 4.40 -5.46
CA PHE A 136 16.32 5.54 -5.62
C PHE A 136 14.85 5.12 -5.64
N SER A 137 14.53 3.94 -6.18
CA SER A 137 13.17 3.40 -6.11
C SER A 137 12.73 3.23 -4.66
N ARG A 138 13.53 2.57 -3.82
CA ARG A 138 13.20 2.35 -2.40
C ARG A 138 13.17 3.66 -1.62
N ALA A 139 14.14 4.55 -1.86
CA ALA A 139 14.18 5.87 -1.26
C ALA A 139 12.92 6.70 -1.59
N SER A 140 12.46 6.68 -2.85
CA SER A 140 11.24 7.40 -3.25
C SER A 140 9.99 6.88 -2.55
N VAL A 141 9.92 5.58 -2.23
CA VAL A 141 8.80 5.00 -1.47
C VAL A 141 8.85 5.47 -0.01
N ILE A 142 10.03 5.47 0.61
CA ILE A 142 10.22 5.94 1.99
C ILE A 142 9.81 7.42 2.10
N GLN A 143 10.33 8.26 1.20
CA GLN A 143 10.01 9.70 1.17
C GLN A 143 8.50 9.94 0.98
N ALA A 144 7.90 9.24 0.01
CA ALA A 144 6.49 9.37 -0.33
C ALA A 144 5.55 9.13 0.87
N PHE A 145 5.75 8.03 1.60
CA PHE A 145 4.79 7.62 2.63
C PHE A 145 5.14 8.08 4.04
N LEU A 146 6.42 8.28 4.36
CA LEU A 146 6.82 8.78 5.68
C LEU A 146 6.95 10.29 5.71
N GLY A 147 7.13 10.95 4.56
CA GLY A 147 7.20 12.41 4.45
C GLY A 147 6.02 13.01 3.71
N SER A 148 5.94 12.78 2.41
CA SER A 148 4.99 13.49 1.53
C SER A 148 3.53 13.25 1.92
N ALA A 149 3.14 12.04 2.34
CA ALA A 149 1.75 11.73 2.72
C ALA A 149 1.30 12.42 4.03
N PRO A 150 2.05 12.32 5.15
CA PRO A 150 1.80 13.14 6.34
C PRO A 150 1.83 14.64 6.03
N GLN A 151 2.77 15.08 5.19
CA GLN A 151 2.90 16.49 4.83
C GLN A 151 1.69 17.00 4.04
N LEU A 152 1.25 16.27 3.02
CA LEU A 152 0.03 16.60 2.27
C LEU A 152 -1.20 16.65 3.19
N THR A 153 -1.30 15.69 4.12
CA THR A 153 -2.39 15.63 5.10
C THR A 153 -2.37 16.87 6.01
N LEU A 154 -1.19 17.24 6.52
CA LEU A 154 -1.00 18.41 7.38
C LEU A 154 -1.33 19.72 6.64
N GLN A 155 -0.82 19.90 5.43
CA GLN A 155 -1.01 21.13 4.66
C GLN A 155 -2.46 21.32 4.24
N LEU A 156 -3.12 20.24 3.80
CA LEU A 156 -4.56 20.27 3.52
C LEU A 156 -5.36 20.58 4.80
N TYR A 157 -4.96 20.02 5.95
CA TYR A 157 -5.61 20.30 7.24
C TYR A 157 -5.49 21.77 7.64
N ILE A 158 -4.31 22.38 7.50
CA ILE A 158 -4.09 23.81 7.77
C ILE A 158 -4.93 24.68 6.84
N CYS A 159 -4.99 24.36 5.53
CA CYS A 159 -5.83 25.08 4.57
C CYS A 159 -7.31 25.05 4.96
N ILE A 160 -7.81 23.91 5.47
CA ILE A 160 -9.18 23.84 5.97
C ILE A 160 -9.35 24.69 7.23
N LEU A 161 -8.42 24.65 8.19
CA LEU A 161 -8.55 25.42 9.42
C LEU A 161 -8.47 26.94 9.20
N GLN A 162 -7.57 27.39 8.32
CA GLN A 162 -7.33 28.82 8.06
C GLN A 162 -8.29 29.41 7.01
N GLN A 163 -9.10 28.59 6.32
CA GLN A 163 -9.97 29.00 5.21
C GLN A 163 -9.26 29.67 4.02
N GLU A 164 -7.94 29.63 3.99
CA GLU A 164 -7.14 30.28 2.96
C GLU A 164 -6.19 29.30 2.28
N VAL A 165 -6.24 29.29 0.94
CA VAL A 165 -5.33 28.51 0.10
C VAL A 165 -4.32 29.46 -0.54
N THR A 166 -3.20 29.66 0.13
CA THR A 166 -2.09 30.43 -0.45
C THR A 166 -1.47 29.67 -1.62
N VAL A 167 -0.95 30.41 -2.60
CA VAL A 167 -0.32 29.82 -3.80
C VAL A 167 0.83 28.89 -3.42
N ALA A 168 1.64 29.27 -2.44
CA ALA A 168 2.75 28.45 -1.95
C ALA A 168 2.28 27.10 -1.36
N ARG A 169 1.21 27.11 -0.55
CA ARG A 169 0.63 25.86 0.00
C ARG A 169 0.03 25.00 -1.09
N SER A 170 -0.65 25.61 -2.07
CA SER A 170 -1.21 24.88 -3.21
C SER A 170 -0.13 24.16 -4.02
N ILE A 171 0.96 24.87 -4.37
CA ILE A 171 2.11 24.28 -5.07
C ILE A 171 2.70 23.14 -4.24
N PHE A 172 2.88 23.34 -2.93
CA PHE A 172 3.46 22.32 -2.07
C PHE A 172 2.58 21.07 -1.97
N MET A 173 1.27 21.23 -1.82
CA MET A 173 0.33 20.11 -1.81
C MET A 173 0.35 19.34 -3.14
N VAL A 174 0.43 20.03 -4.29
CA VAL A 174 0.54 19.37 -5.60
C VAL A 174 1.85 18.59 -5.72
N LEU A 175 2.98 19.18 -5.31
CA LEU A 175 4.28 18.50 -5.29
C LEU A 175 4.24 17.26 -4.40
N SER A 176 3.64 17.37 -3.21
CA SER A 176 3.50 16.23 -2.31
C SER A 176 2.58 15.16 -2.86
N LEU A 177 1.45 15.50 -3.47
CA LEU A 177 0.60 14.51 -4.13
C LEU A 177 1.36 13.78 -5.26
N LEU A 178 2.09 14.52 -6.11
CA LEU A 178 2.91 13.93 -7.16
C LEU A 178 4.01 13.01 -6.61
N SER A 179 4.65 13.41 -5.51
CA SER A 179 5.68 12.61 -4.82
C SER A 179 5.09 11.30 -4.27
N ILE A 180 3.93 11.35 -3.62
CA ILE A 180 3.27 10.15 -3.09
C ILE A 180 2.85 9.22 -4.22
N VAL A 181 2.21 9.75 -5.27
CA VAL A 181 1.76 8.95 -6.42
C VAL A 181 2.94 8.33 -7.16
N TYR A 182 4.03 9.08 -7.34
CA TYR A 182 5.26 8.56 -7.93
C TYR A 182 5.87 7.45 -7.07
N GLY A 183 5.98 7.65 -5.76
CA GLY A 183 6.47 6.64 -4.82
C GLY A 183 5.60 5.37 -4.82
N ALA A 184 4.27 5.51 -4.79
CA ALA A 184 3.31 4.40 -4.88
C ALA A 184 3.43 3.64 -6.21
N LEU A 185 3.61 4.36 -7.32
CA LEU A 185 3.87 3.76 -8.63
C LEU A 185 5.19 3.00 -8.64
N ARG A 186 6.26 3.55 -8.06
CA ARG A 186 7.55 2.85 -7.93
C ARG A 186 7.46 1.63 -7.02
N CYS A 187 6.67 1.71 -5.94
CA CYS A 187 6.36 0.58 -5.06
C CYS A 187 5.67 -0.53 -5.86
N ASN A 188 4.61 -0.24 -6.60
CA ASN A 188 3.90 -1.21 -7.46
C ASN A 188 4.83 -1.90 -8.45
N ILE A 189 5.67 -1.12 -9.15
CA ILE A 189 6.57 -1.66 -10.17
C ILE A 189 7.66 -2.51 -9.52
N LEU A 190 8.15 -2.12 -8.35
CA LEU A 190 9.13 -2.89 -7.59
C LEU A 190 8.51 -4.20 -7.09
N ALA A 191 7.29 -4.15 -6.55
CA ALA A 191 6.53 -5.33 -6.11
C ALA A 191 6.36 -6.35 -7.25
N ILE A 192 5.94 -5.90 -8.44
CA ILE A 192 5.80 -6.77 -9.60
C ILE A 192 7.15 -7.39 -9.99
N LYS A 193 8.24 -6.62 -9.96
CA LYS A 193 9.57 -7.13 -10.31
C LYS A 193 10.10 -8.15 -9.33
N ILE A 194 9.87 -7.96 -8.03
CA ILE A 194 10.28 -8.93 -7.00
C ILE A 194 9.42 -10.19 -7.12
N LYS A 195 8.10 -10.03 -7.28
CA LYS A 195 7.16 -11.15 -7.41
C LYS A 195 7.44 -12.04 -8.62
N TYR A 196 7.88 -11.45 -9.72
CA TYR A 196 8.17 -12.13 -10.98
C TYR A 196 9.65 -12.01 -11.36
N ASP A 197 10.58 -12.12 -10.39
CA ASP A 197 12.01 -11.90 -10.67
C ASP A 197 12.57 -12.94 -11.65
N ASP A 198 12.00 -14.14 -11.69
CA ASP A 198 12.34 -15.19 -12.66
C ASP A 198 12.07 -14.76 -14.11
N TYR A 199 11.21 -13.75 -14.35
CA TYR A 199 10.80 -13.31 -15.67
C TYR A 199 11.41 -11.96 -16.08
N ASP A 200 11.67 -11.75 -17.38
CA ASP A 200 12.01 -10.42 -17.91
C ASP A 200 10.75 -9.54 -18.01
N VAL A 201 10.42 -8.85 -16.90
CA VAL A 201 9.25 -7.98 -16.81
C VAL A 201 9.50 -6.63 -17.50
N ARG A 202 8.93 -6.46 -18.70
CA ARG A 202 8.88 -5.17 -19.41
C ARG A 202 7.54 -4.48 -19.24
N VAL A 203 7.55 -3.32 -18.58
CA VAL A 203 6.34 -2.53 -18.32
C VAL A 203 6.10 -1.53 -19.45
N LYS A 204 4.90 -1.53 -20.01
CA LYS A 204 4.47 -0.62 -21.08
C LYS A 204 4.15 0.79 -20.54
N PRO A 205 4.34 1.87 -21.32
CA PRO A 205 3.95 3.24 -20.91
C PRO A 205 2.49 3.37 -20.46
N THR A 206 1.56 2.71 -21.15
CA THR A 206 0.14 2.68 -20.77
C THR A 206 -0.09 2.12 -19.36
N ALA A 207 0.72 1.13 -18.95
CA ALA A 207 0.63 0.55 -17.61
C ALA A 207 1.09 1.55 -16.54
N TYR A 208 2.11 2.36 -16.82
CA TYR A 208 2.53 3.45 -15.94
C TYR A 208 1.42 4.50 -15.78
N LEU A 209 0.78 4.91 -16.88
CA LEU A 209 -0.33 5.87 -16.83
C LEU A 209 -1.52 5.32 -16.03
N CYS A 210 -1.86 4.05 -16.23
CA CYS A 210 -2.97 3.42 -15.53
C CYS A 210 -2.71 3.31 -14.01
N ILE A 211 -1.50 2.90 -13.61
CA ILE A 211 -1.09 2.89 -12.19
C ILE A 211 -1.10 4.32 -11.63
N PHE A 212 -0.60 5.31 -12.38
CA PHE A 212 -0.58 6.70 -11.94
C PHE A 212 -2.00 7.21 -11.64
N MET A 213 -2.96 6.98 -12.54
CA MET A 213 -4.35 7.37 -12.33
C MET A 213 -4.98 6.61 -11.16
N TRP A 214 -4.82 5.29 -11.10
CA TRP A 214 -5.29 4.46 -9.97
C TRP A 214 -4.78 5.01 -8.63
N ARG A 215 -3.47 5.23 -8.49
CA ARG A 215 -2.87 5.70 -7.24
C ARG A 215 -3.26 7.14 -6.90
N SER A 216 -3.38 8.01 -7.90
CA SER A 216 -3.82 9.40 -7.70
C SER A 216 -5.19 9.47 -7.04
N PHE A 217 -6.18 8.76 -7.60
CA PHE A 217 -7.54 8.76 -7.06
C PHE A 217 -7.63 8.07 -5.69
N GLU A 218 -6.95 6.93 -5.51
CA GLU A 218 -6.94 6.20 -4.23
C GLU A 218 -6.35 7.05 -3.10
N ILE A 219 -5.19 7.67 -3.31
CA ILE A 219 -4.50 8.47 -2.29
C ILE A 219 -5.23 9.80 -2.05
N ALA A 220 -5.61 10.52 -3.11
CA ALA A 220 -6.25 11.83 -2.96
C ALA A 220 -7.58 11.73 -2.19
N THR A 221 -8.39 10.71 -2.50
CA THR A 221 -9.64 10.48 -1.77
C THR A 221 -9.37 10.11 -0.30
N ARG A 222 -8.43 9.21 -0.03
CA ARG A 222 -8.07 8.83 1.35
C ARG A 222 -7.59 10.00 2.19
N VAL A 223 -6.66 10.80 1.67
CA VAL A 223 -6.14 11.97 2.40
C VAL A 223 -7.25 12.99 2.65
N THR A 224 -8.07 13.27 1.64
CA THR A 224 -9.18 14.24 1.79
C THR A 224 -10.18 13.78 2.85
N VAL A 225 -10.57 12.49 2.85
CA VAL A 225 -11.48 11.93 3.86
C VAL A 225 -10.91 12.04 5.27
N LEU A 226 -9.63 11.68 5.46
CA LEU A 226 -8.95 11.77 6.76
C LEU A 226 -8.89 13.21 7.26
N VAL A 227 -8.61 14.17 6.38
CA VAL A 227 -8.50 15.59 6.75
C VAL A 227 -9.86 16.20 7.05
N LEU A 228 -10.91 15.87 6.29
CA LEU A 228 -12.27 16.32 6.57
C LEU A 228 -12.74 15.79 7.93
N PHE A 229 -12.60 14.49 8.19
CA PHE A 229 -12.86 13.91 9.50
C PHE A 229 -12.00 14.58 10.60
N GLY A 230 -10.72 14.83 10.28
CA GLY A 230 -9.73 15.66 10.98
C GLY A 230 -10.27 16.95 11.56
N SER A 231 -10.89 17.72 10.67
CA SER A 231 -11.32 19.09 10.95
C SER A 231 -12.41 19.17 12.01
N VAL A 232 -13.28 18.15 12.07
CA VAL A 232 -14.44 18.12 12.98
C VAL A 232 -14.11 17.36 14.27
N LEU A 233 -13.50 16.18 14.17
CA LEU A 233 -13.24 15.28 15.30
C LEU A 233 -11.74 15.12 15.57
N ARG A 234 -11.09 16.22 15.97
CA ARG A 234 -9.61 16.35 16.07
C ARG A 234 -8.91 15.19 16.79
N VAL A 235 -9.35 14.83 18.00
CA VAL A 235 -8.68 13.78 18.82
C VAL A 235 -8.92 12.38 18.25
N TRP A 236 -10.12 12.13 17.73
CA TRP A 236 -10.51 10.82 17.21
C TRP A 236 -9.74 10.42 15.95
N VAL A 237 -9.25 11.40 15.20
CA VAL A 237 -8.45 11.14 13.99
C VAL A 237 -7.14 10.46 14.34
N PHE A 238 -6.46 10.91 15.40
CA PHE A 238 -5.25 10.25 15.87
C PHE A 238 -5.52 8.80 16.28
N LEU A 239 -6.66 8.53 16.93
CA LEU A 239 -7.06 7.17 17.29
C LEU A 239 -7.29 6.30 16.04
N VAL A 240 -8.08 6.79 15.07
CA VAL A 240 -8.38 6.04 13.83
C VAL A 240 -7.10 5.76 13.04
N VAL A 241 -6.22 6.75 12.93
CA VAL A 241 -4.92 6.62 12.25
C VAL A 241 -4.03 5.61 12.98
N LEU A 242 -3.89 5.73 14.29
CA LEU A 242 -3.07 4.84 15.10
C LEU A 242 -3.58 3.40 15.06
N LEU A 243 -4.89 3.19 15.20
CA LEU A 243 -5.48 1.86 15.15
C LEU A 243 -5.25 1.20 13.79
N ASN A 244 -5.50 1.93 12.68
CA ASN A 244 -5.19 1.44 11.34
C ASN A 244 -3.71 1.05 11.22
N PHE A 245 -2.82 1.95 11.64
CA PHE A 245 -1.38 1.74 11.56
C PHE A 245 -0.95 0.48 12.34
N LEU A 246 -1.39 0.34 13.59
CA LEU A 246 -1.07 -0.82 14.43
C LEU A 246 -1.65 -2.11 13.83
N CYS A 247 -2.86 -2.09 13.29
CA CYS A 247 -3.44 -3.26 12.61
C CYS A 247 -2.56 -3.74 11.45
N PHE A 248 -2.12 -2.84 10.56
CA PHE A 248 -1.24 -3.22 9.45
C PHE A 248 0.17 -3.57 9.89
N PHE A 249 0.68 -2.95 10.96
CA PHE A 249 1.99 -3.23 11.50
C PHE A 249 2.04 -4.64 12.10
N PHE A 250 1.08 -5.01 12.96
CA PHE A 250 1.08 -6.31 13.63
C PHE A 250 0.60 -7.46 12.74
N TYR A 251 -0.16 -7.20 11.68
CA TYR A 251 -0.70 -8.26 10.83
C TYR A 251 0.36 -9.24 10.28
N PRO A 252 1.48 -8.80 9.67
CA PRO A 252 2.54 -9.71 9.22
C PRO A 252 3.22 -10.47 10.37
N TRP A 253 3.40 -9.84 11.53
CA TRP A 253 3.99 -10.48 12.71
C TRP A 253 3.10 -11.59 13.28
N ILE A 254 1.79 -11.36 13.33
CA ILE A 254 0.81 -12.36 13.74
C ILE A 254 0.84 -13.56 12.79
N GLN A 255 0.86 -13.32 11.48
CA GLN A 255 0.99 -14.38 10.47
C GLN A 255 2.30 -15.17 10.64
N PHE A 256 3.40 -14.47 10.88
CA PHE A 256 4.69 -15.09 11.15
C PHE A 256 4.65 -16.00 12.38
N TRP A 257 4.15 -15.50 13.52
CA TRP A 257 4.02 -16.30 14.74
C TRP A 257 3.10 -17.50 14.58
N LEU A 258 2.01 -17.37 13.82
CA LEU A 258 1.10 -18.47 13.48
C LEU A 258 1.79 -19.53 12.61
N SER A 259 2.61 -19.11 11.65
CA SER A 259 3.31 -20.01 10.73
C SER A 259 4.36 -20.90 11.40
N ARG A 260 4.81 -20.55 12.62
CA ARG A 260 5.90 -21.22 13.36
C ARG A 260 7.18 -21.42 12.52
N SER A 261 7.42 -20.54 11.55
CA SER A 261 8.60 -20.59 10.69
C SER A 261 9.87 -20.20 11.47
N PRO A 262 11.05 -20.73 11.07
CA PRO A 262 12.31 -20.32 11.67
C PRO A 262 12.56 -18.83 11.43
N PHE A 263 13.20 -18.17 12.40
CA PHE A 263 13.57 -16.76 12.24
C PHE A 263 14.52 -16.59 11.05
N PRO A 264 14.33 -15.59 10.18
CA PRO A 264 15.18 -15.40 9.02
C PRO A 264 16.59 -14.97 9.46
N GLU A 265 17.50 -15.93 9.57
CA GLU A 265 18.90 -15.70 9.97
C GLU A 265 19.81 -15.30 8.78
N ASN A 266 19.27 -15.23 7.55
CA ASN A 266 20.06 -15.15 6.30
C ASN A 266 19.84 -13.89 5.42
N ILE A 267 19.29 -12.78 5.93
CA ILE A 267 19.03 -11.60 5.08
C ILE A 267 20.34 -10.98 4.56
N GLU A 268 21.39 -10.90 5.39
CA GLU A 268 22.77 -10.69 4.97
C GLU A 268 23.70 -11.42 5.94
N LYS A 269 24.73 -12.11 5.44
CA LYS A 269 25.73 -12.86 6.26
C LYS A 269 26.50 -11.98 7.27
N GLU A 270 26.37 -10.65 7.16
CA GLU A 270 27.04 -9.66 8.01
C GLU A 270 26.12 -9.06 9.11
N LEU A 271 24.81 -9.36 9.10
CA LEU A 271 23.87 -8.71 9.99
C LEU A 271 23.62 -9.55 11.26
N SER A 272 23.79 -8.93 12.44
CA SER A 272 23.45 -9.58 13.71
C SER A 272 21.94 -9.84 13.81
N ARG A 273 21.51 -10.80 14.65
CA ARG A 273 20.08 -11.12 14.88
C ARG A 273 19.26 -9.88 15.27
N LEU A 274 19.87 -8.97 16.03
CA LEU A 274 19.29 -7.66 16.37
C LEU A 274 19.12 -6.78 15.12
N GLY A 275 20.14 -6.69 14.28
CA GLY A 275 20.07 -5.96 13.01
C GLY A 275 18.96 -6.47 12.10
N THR A 276 18.82 -7.80 11.94
CA THR A 276 17.73 -8.39 11.14
C THR A 276 16.36 -8.03 11.70
N THR A 277 16.20 -8.07 13.03
CA THR A 277 14.95 -7.68 13.69
C THR A 277 14.61 -6.21 13.44
N ILE A 278 15.60 -5.32 13.49
CA ILE A 278 15.42 -3.90 13.21
C ILE A 278 15.01 -3.68 11.75
N VAL A 279 15.66 -4.34 10.79
CA VAL A 279 15.32 -4.22 9.37
C VAL A 279 13.90 -4.70 9.10
N LEU A 280 13.49 -5.83 9.68
CA LEU A 280 12.13 -6.34 9.57
C LEU A 280 11.11 -5.38 10.21
N CYS A 281 11.43 -4.83 11.39
CA CYS A 281 10.59 -3.82 12.03
C CYS A 281 10.41 -2.60 11.13
N LEU A 282 11.49 -2.04 10.58
CA LEU A 282 11.45 -0.92 9.64
C LEU A 282 10.67 -1.24 8.36
N LEU A 283 10.82 -2.46 7.83
CA LEU A 283 10.06 -2.93 6.67
C LEU A 283 8.55 -2.99 6.99
N THR A 284 8.17 -3.58 8.13
CA THR A 284 6.77 -3.66 8.57
C THR A 284 6.18 -2.29 8.91
N PHE A 285 6.99 -1.38 9.45
CA PHE A 285 6.62 0.02 9.68
C PHE A 285 6.32 0.73 8.36
N LEU A 286 7.20 0.59 7.36
CA LEU A 286 6.97 1.15 6.03
C LEU A 286 5.75 0.51 5.36
N TYR A 287 5.58 -0.81 5.47
CA TYR A 287 4.40 -1.53 4.96
C TYR A 287 3.11 -1.02 5.60
N ALA A 288 3.09 -0.77 6.91
CA ALA A 288 1.95 -0.18 7.60
C ALA A 288 1.68 1.25 7.12
N GLY A 289 2.72 2.06 6.96
CA GLY A 289 2.63 3.41 6.41
C GLY A 289 2.05 3.44 4.99
N ILE A 290 2.49 2.53 4.11
CA ILE A 290 1.95 2.41 2.75
C ILE A 290 0.46 2.02 2.82
N ASN A 291 0.13 0.92 3.50
CA ASN A 291 -1.23 0.39 3.56
C ASN A 291 -2.20 1.30 4.30
N MET A 292 -1.75 2.23 5.13
CA MET A 292 -2.60 3.27 5.72
C MET A 292 -3.22 4.20 4.67
N PHE A 293 -2.47 4.48 3.59
CA PHE A 293 -2.89 5.39 2.51
C PHE A 293 -3.34 4.67 1.25
N CYS A 294 -2.66 3.59 0.83
CA CYS A 294 -2.96 2.87 -0.41
C CYS A 294 -2.51 1.40 -0.35
N TRP A 295 -3.11 0.52 -1.16
CA TRP A 295 -2.71 -0.89 -1.20
C TRP A 295 -1.24 -1.08 -1.61
N SER A 296 -0.41 -1.74 -0.81
CA SER A 296 1.04 -1.91 -1.06
C SER A 296 1.41 -2.73 -2.32
N ALA A 297 0.48 -3.49 -2.92
CA ALA A 297 0.68 -4.41 -4.05
C ALA A 297 1.73 -5.53 -3.86
N ALA A 298 2.67 -5.38 -2.93
CA ALA A 298 3.45 -6.43 -2.30
C ALA A 298 2.88 -6.69 -0.91
N GLN A 299 2.56 -7.95 -0.64
CA GLN A 299 2.20 -8.41 0.69
C GLN A 299 3.45 -8.93 1.37
N VAL A 300 3.76 -8.37 2.54
CA VAL A 300 4.92 -8.78 3.33
C VAL A 300 4.59 -10.09 4.03
N GLU A 301 5.37 -11.11 3.72
CA GLU A 301 5.29 -12.44 4.32
C GLU A 301 6.67 -12.78 4.90
N LEU A 302 6.80 -12.65 6.22
CA LEU A 302 8.10 -12.78 6.92
C LEU A 302 8.65 -14.23 6.90
N SER A 303 7.81 -15.22 6.57
CA SER A 303 8.18 -16.62 6.41
C SER A 303 8.84 -16.92 5.06
N ASP A 304 8.62 -16.09 4.03
CA ASP A 304 9.20 -16.27 2.71
C ASP A 304 10.64 -15.69 2.71
N PRO A 305 11.64 -16.38 2.13
CA PRO A 305 12.99 -15.83 1.98
C PRO A 305 13.04 -14.48 1.25
N ASP A 306 12.11 -14.21 0.32
CA ASP A 306 12.04 -12.94 -0.40
C ASP A 306 11.23 -11.86 0.35
N LEU A 307 10.74 -12.17 1.57
CA LEU A 307 9.88 -11.36 2.44
C LEU A 307 8.57 -10.90 1.81
N ILE A 308 8.28 -11.29 0.58
CA ILE A 308 7.15 -10.87 -0.23
C ILE A 308 6.48 -12.10 -0.81
N SER A 309 5.17 -12.22 -0.62
CA SER A 309 4.43 -13.38 -1.13
C SER A 309 4.43 -13.44 -2.66
N LYS A 310 4.90 -14.57 -3.20
CA LYS A 310 4.89 -14.83 -4.66
C LYS A 310 3.51 -15.15 -5.22
N SER A 311 2.54 -15.53 -4.37
CA SER A 311 1.19 -15.88 -4.78
C SER A 311 0.31 -14.63 -5.01
N GLN A 312 -0.50 -14.61 -6.07
CA GLN A 312 -1.45 -13.52 -6.32
C GLN A 312 -2.77 -13.82 -5.63
N ASN A 313 -3.01 -13.19 -4.47
CA ASN A 313 -4.25 -13.39 -3.72
C ASN A 313 -5.28 -12.27 -4.01
N TRP A 314 -6.15 -12.51 -5.00
CA TRP A 314 -7.23 -11.59 -5.38
C TRP A 314 -8.24 -11.34 -4.25
N TYR A 315 -8.45 -12.31 -3.36
CA TYR A 315 -9.39 -12.19 -2.26
C TYR A 315 -8.96 -11.10 -1.26
N GLN A 316 -7.69 -11.13 -0.83
CA GLN A 316 -7.17 -10.16 0.13
C GLN A 316 -7.18 -8.73 -0.43
N MET A 317 -6.84 -8.58 -1.71
CA MET A 317 -6.93 -7.30 -2.39
C MET A 317 -8.37 -6.79 -2.42
N THR A 318 -9.34 -7.65 -2.72
CA THR A 318 -10.77 -7.29 -2.73
C THR A 318 -11.26 -6.90 -1.34
N VAL A 319 -10.92 -7.69 -0.31
CA VAL A 319 -11.26 -7.38 1.10
C VAL A 319 -10.66 -6.04 1.52
N TYR A 320 -9.41 -5.75 1.16
CA TYR A 320 -8.78 -4.46 1.46
C TYR A 320 -9.58 -3.28 0.87
N TYR A 321 -9.95 -3.34 -0.41
CA TYR A 321 -10.70 -2.26 -1.07
C TYR A 321 -12.13 -2.12 -0.53
N ILE A 322 -12.79 -3.21 -0.13
CA ILE A 322 -14.11 -3.17 0.49
C ILE A 322 -14.03 -2.57 1.91
N VAL A 323 -13.11 -3.05 2.75
CA VAL A 323 -12.91 -2.53 4.10
C VAL A 323 -12.56 -1.04 4.06
N ARG A 324 -11.67 -0.65 3.14
CA ARG A 324 -11.28 0.75 2.98
C ARG A 324 -12.44 1.63 2.48
N LEU A 325 -13.29 1.11 1.60
CA LEU A 325 -14.51 1.81 1.18
C LEU A 325 -15.45 2.03 2.37
N MET A 326 -15.70 0.99 3.16
CA MET A 326 -16.55 1.07 4.34
C MET A 326 -16.01 2.07 5.36
N GLU A 327 -14.70 2.05 5.63
CA GLU A 327 -14.06 2.99 6.53
C GLU A 327 -14.16 4.42 6.01
N ASN A 328 -13.84 4.67 4.74
CA ASN A 328 -13.94 6.02 4.16
C ASN A 328 -15.38 6.55 4.19
N ALA A 329 -16.36 5.70 3.89
CA ALA A 329 -17.77 6.05 3.99
C ALA A 329 -18.19 6.36 5.43
N PHE A 330 -17.72 5.58 6.41
CA PHE A 330 -17.98 5.82 7.83
C PHE A 330 -17.38 7.15 8.30
N LEU A 331 -16.11 7.42 7.96
CA LEU A 331 -15.45 8.68 8.34
C LEU A 331 -16.12 9.90 7.70
N LEU A 332 -16.53 9.79 6.43
CA LEU A 332 -17.30 10.83 5.76
C LEU A 332 -18.69 11.02 6.35
N LEU A 333 -19.37 9.93 6.74
CA LEU A 333 -20.67 10.01 7.38
C LEU A 333 -20.55 10.72 8.74
N MET A 334 -19.55 10.38 9.54
CA MET A 334 -19.27 11.05 10.81
C MET A 334 -18.96 12.53 10.61
N TRP A 335 -18.14 12.87 9.62
CA TRP A 335 -17.92 14.26 9.24
C TRP A 335 -19.22 14.96 8.85
N TYR A 336 -20.08 14.32 8.05
CA TYR A 336 -21.35 14.89 7.59
C TYR A 336 -22.33 15.16 8.74
N VAL A 337 -22.40 14.26 9.73
CA VAL A 337 -23.30 14.37 10.90
C VAL A 337 -22.84 15.45 11.86
N TYR A 338 -21.53 15.51 12.15
CA TYR A 338 -20.97 16.44 13.13
C TYR A 338 -20.47 17.77 12.50
N ARG A 339 -20.78 18.02 11.22
CA ARG A 339 -20.34 19.24 10.53
C ARG A 339 -20.88 20.48 11.24
N THR A 340 -20.03 21.49 11.39
CA THR A 340 -20.39 22.80 11.93
C THR A 340 -20.84 23.75 10.81
N ASP A 341 -21.43 24.90 11.17
CA ASP A 341 -21.89 25.95 10.23
C ASP A 341 -20.79 26.48 9.31
N PHE A 342 -19.52 26.21 9.63
CA PHE A 342 -18.36 26.44 8.78
C PHE A 342 -18.51 25.83 7.37
N TYR A 343 -19.19 24.69 7.25
CA TYR A 343 -19.37 23.98 5.98
C TYR A 343 -20.67 24.34 5.25
N LEU A 344 -21.43 25.34 5.70
CA LEU A 344 -22.72 25.70 5.10
C LEU A 344 -22.59 26.19 3.64
N TYR A 345 -21.45 26.81 3.29
CA TYR A 345 -21.16 27.29 1.95
C TYR A 345 -20.69 26.20 0.98
N VAL A 346 -20.25 25.05 1.50
CA VAL A 346 -19.86 23.90 0.69
C VAL A 346 -21.08 23.01 0.52
N CYS A 347 -21.39 22.63 -0.73
CA CYS A 347 -22.42 21.63 -0.98
C CYS A 347 -21.93 20.25 -0.51
N ALA A 348 -22.04 19.99 0.80
CA ALA A 348 -21.52 18.79 1.46
C ALA A 348 -22.02 17.47 0.85
N PRO A 349 -23.29 17.33 0.38
CA PRO A 349 -23.72 16.15 -0.36
C PRO A 349 -22.95 15.94 -1.67
N THR A 350 -22.67 17.02 -2.41
CA THR A 350 -21.89 16.96 -3.66
C THR A 350 -20.44 16.55 -3.37
N LEU A 351 -19.83 17.10 -2.33
CA LEU A 351 -18.48 16.74 -1.91
C LEU A 351 -18.40 15.25 -1.50
N PHE A 352 -19.38 14.78 -0.73
CA PHE A 352 -19.49 13.37 -0.35
C PHE A 352 -19.57 12.47 -1.59
N LEU A 353 -20.45 12.81 -2.53
CA LEU A 353 -20.62 12.05 -3.78
C LEU A 353 -19.36 12.08 -4.64
N GLN A 354 -18.68 13.23 -4.74
CA GLN A 354 -17.44 13.38 -5.49
C GLN A 354 -16.31 12.51 -4.93
N LEU A 355 -16.18 12.42 -3.61
CA LEU A 355 -15.17 11.56 -2.98
C LEU A 355 -15.46 10.07 -3.18
N LEU A 356 -16.74 9.67 -3.12
CA LEU A 356 -17.15 8.31 -3.41
C LEU A 356 -16.88 7.94 -4.89
N ILE A 357 -17.27 8.82 -5.82
CA ILE A 357 -17.00 8.65 -7.25
C ILE A 357 -15.49 8.58 -7.50
N GLY A 358 -14.70 9.45 -6.86
CA GLY A 358 -13.24 9.43 -6.96
C GLY A 358 -12.65 8.08 -6.55
N TYR A 359 -13.14 7.48 -5.47
CA TYR A 359 -12.66 6.18 -5.02
C TYR A 359 -13.06 5.06 -6.00
N CYS A 360 -14.30 5.10 -6.50
CA CYS A 360 -14.76 4.18 -7.55
C CYS A 360 -13.93 4.31 -8.84
N MET A 361 -13.53 5.53 -9.23
CA MET A 361 -12.63 5.75 -10.35
C MET A 361 -11.24 5.14 -10.10
N GLY A 362 -10.73 5.21 -8.87
CA GLY A 362 -9.50 4.52 -8.47
C GLY A 362 -9.59 3.00 -8.68
N ILE A 363 -10.68 2.38 -8.21
CA ILE A 363 -10.95 0.94 -8.43
C ILE A 363 -11.10 0.63 -9.92
N PHE A 364 -11.77 1.48 -10.69
CA PHE A 364 -11.92 1.30 -12.13
C PHE A 364 -10.55 1.23 -12.83
N PHE A 365 -9.65 2.19 -12.58
CA PHE A 365 -8.30 2.18 -13.16
C PHE A 365 -7.47 0.98 -12.68
N MET A 366 -7.63 0.55 -11.43
CA MET A 366 -7.02 -0.68 -10.94
C MET A 366 -7.45 -1.91 -11.75
N LEU A 367 -8.76 -2.07 -11.99
CA LEU A 367 -9.29 -3.18 -12.78
C LEU A 367 -8.78 -3.13 -14.23
N VAL A 368 -8.79 -1.94 -14.84
CA VAL A 368 -8.22 -1.73 -16.18
C VAL A 368 -6.73 -2.10 -16.22
N PHE A 369 -5.97 -1.74 -15.18
CA PHE A 369 -4.56 -2.11 -15.07
C PHE A 369 -4.38 -3.63 -15.07
N TYR A 370 -5.08 -4.34 -14.17
CA TYR A 370 -4.90 -5.78 -14.05
C TYR A 370 -5.43 -6.55 -15.27
N GLN A 371 -6.51 -6.10 -15.91
CA GLN A 371 -7.11 -6.77 -17.05
C GLN A 371 -6.32 -6.54 -18.36
N PHE A 372 -5.86 -5.32 -18.60
CA PHE A 372 -5.30 -4.94 -19.90
C PHE A 372 -3.80 -4.60 -19.87
N CYS A 373 -3.33 -3.97 -18.79
CA CYS A 373 -2.01 -3.36 -18.74
C CYS A 373 -0.96 -4.15 -17.95
N HIS A 374 -1.37 -5.16 -17.16
CA HIS A 374 -0.45 -5.93 -16.34
C HIS A 374 0.55 -6.70 -17.22
N PRO A 375 1.87 -6.56 -16.99
CA PRO A 375 2.89 -7.16 -17.84
C PRO A 375 2.81 -8.69 -17.83
N CYS A 376 2.47 -9.28 -16.68
CA CYS A 376 2.43 -10.72 -16.45
C CYS A 376 1.03 -11.32 -16.59
N LYS A 377 0.10 -10.68 -17.33
CA LYS A 377 -1.31 -11.13 -17.39
C LYS A 377 -1.50 -12.59 -17.81
N LYS A 378 -0.60 -13.13 -18.64
CA LYS A 378 -0.64 -14.51 -19.14
C LYS A 378 -0.31 -15.56 -18.07
N LEU A 379 0.29 -15.14 -16.95
CA LEU A 379 0.66 -16.01 -15.83
C LEU A 379 -0.48 -16.13 -14.81
N PHE A 380 -1.58 -15.39 -14.97
CA PHE A 380 -2.72 -15.49 -14.06
C PHE A 380 -3.53 -16.74 -14.39
N SER A 381 -3.67 -17.64 -13.39
CA SER A 381 -4.44 -18.88 -13.50
C SER A 381 -5.95 -18.65 -13.58
N SER A 382 -6.44 -17.53 -13.05
CA SER A 382 -7.84 -17.10 -13.11
C SER A 382 -7.93 -15.64 -13.51
N SER A 383 -8.96 -15.29 -14.28
CA SER A 383 -9.22 -13.89 -14.63
C SER A 383 -9.66 -13.11 -13.38
N ILE A 384 -9.32 -11.82 -13.32
CA ILE A 384 -9.75 -10.93 -12.21
C ILE A 384 -11.26 -10.95 -12.05
N THR A 385 -11.99 -11.03 -13.16
CA THR A 385 -13.45 -11.10 -13.21
C THR A 385 -13.98 -12.35 -12.54
N GLU A 386 -13.39 -13.52 -12.79
CA GLU A 386 -13.79 -14.77 -12.12
C GLU A 386 -13.45 -14.71 -10.63
N ALA A 387 -12.27 -14.21 -10.27
CA ALA A 387 -11.85 -14.09 -8.87
C ALA A 387 -12.75 -13.13 -8.06
N LEU A 388 -13.13 -11.99 -8.66
CA LEU A 388 -14.08 -11.05 -8.07
C LEU A 388 -15.47 -11.68 -7.95
N LEU A 389 -15.96 -12.38 -8.98
CA LEU A 389 -17.26 -13.04 -8.96
C LEU A 389 -17.32 -14.11 -7.86
N SER A 390 -16.28 -14.93 -7.72
CA SER A 390 -16.15 -15.89 -6.62
C SER A 390 -16.15 -15.19 -5.25
N CYS A 391 -15.47 -14.05 -5.12
CA CYS A 391 -15.46 -13.26 -3.90
C CYS A 391 -16.85 -12.68 -3.58
N PHE A 392 -17.57 -12.17 -4.59
CA PHE A 392 -18.94 -11.69 -4.43
C PHE A 392 -19.90 -12.82 -4.03
N ASN A 393 -19.74 -14.02 -4.61
CA ASN A 393 -20.54 -15.18 -4.24
C ASN A 393 -20.29 -15.62 -2.78
N ILE A 394 -19.03 -15.58 -2.31
CA ILE A 394 -18.69 -15.86 -0.91
C ILE A 394 -19.29 -14.79 0.02
N LEU A 395 -19.18 -13.50 -0.33
CA LEU A 395 -19.75 -12.41 0.46
C LEU A 395 -21.27 -12.48 0.50
N TYR A 396 -21.90 -12.81 -0.63
CA TYR A 396 -23.34 -13.06 -0.75
C TYR A 396 -23.76 -14.23 0.14
N PHE A 397 -23.02 -15.34 0.14
CA PHE A 397 -23.29 -16.49 0.99
C PHE A 397 -23.17 -16.15 2.49
N ILE A 398 -22.14 -15.40 2.89
CA ILE A 398 -21.99 -14.91 4.28
C ILE A 398 -23.15 -13.99 4.66
N CYS A 399 -23.55 -13.08 3.77
CA CYS A 399 -24.68 -12.18 3.99
C CYS A 399 -26.01 -12.94 4.08
N GLN A 400 -26.20 -13.97 3.26
CA GLN A 400 -27.38 -14.83 3.28
C GLN A 400 -27.42 -15.68 4.56
N HIS A 401 -26.28 -16.21 4.98
CA HIS A 401 -26.14 -16.95 6.24
C HIS A 401 -26.47 -16.05 7.44
N HIS A 402 -25.92 -14.83 7.50
CA HIS A 402 -26.23 -13.88 8.57
C HIS A 402 -27.72 -13.47 8.59
N LYS A 403 -28.32 -13.24 7.40
CA LYS A 403 -29.77 -12.98 7.27
C LYS A 403 -30.61 -14.16 7.75
N SER A 404 -30.18 -15.40 7.46
CA SER A 404 -30.86 -16.62 7.94
C SER A 404 -30.72 -16.83 9.44
N THR A 405 -29.57 -16.51 10.05
CA THR A 405 -29.36 -16.59 11.50
C THR A 405 -30.19 -15.54 12.24
N LEU A 406 -30.25 -14.31 11.70
CA LEU A 406 -31.08 -13.23 12.24
C LEU A 406 -32.58 -13.54 12.14
N LEU A 407 -33.03 -14.17 11.04
CA LEU A 407 -34.43 -14.58 10.86
C LEU A 407 -34.81 -15.71 11.82
N LYS A 408 -33.93 -16.72 12.01
CA LYS A 408 -34.14 -17.79 13.00
C LYS A 408 -34.19 -17.26 14.44
N GLY A 409 -33.34 -16.27 14.79
CA GLY A 409 -33.38 -15.60 16.09
C GLY A 409 -34.66 -14.80 16.32
N LYS A 410 -35.21 -14.17 15.27
CA LYS A 410 -36.49 -13.42 15.34
C LYS A 410 -37.72 -14.33 15.42
N VAL A 411 -37.68 -15.51 14.82
CA VAL A 411 -38.76 -16.51 14.89
C VAL A 411 -38.75 -17.24 16.24
N ALA A 412 -37.58 -17.51 16.82
CA ALA A 412 -37.48 -18.08 18.18
C ALA A 412 -37.97 -17.13 19.28
N MET A 413 -37.97 -15.82 19.03
CA MET A 413 -38.43 -14.79 19.98
C MET A 413 -39.90 -14.37 19.77
N LYS A 414 -40.55 -14.82 18.68
CA LYS A 414 -41.97 -14.57 18.39
C LYS A 414 -42.73 -15.89 18.22
N SER A 415 -43.32 -16.35 19.33
CA SER A 415 -44.57 -17.14 19.41
C SER A 415 -44.45 -18.53 20.09
N PRO A 416 -45.37 -18.89 21.01
CA PRO A 416 -46.09 -17.99 21.92
C PRO A 416 -46.30 -18.54 23.35
N GLU A 417 -46.44 -17.59 24.27
CA GLU A 417 -47.14 -17.75 25.55
C GLU A 417 -48.64 -17.41 25.33
N ASN A 418 -49.52 -18.19 25.96
CA ASN A 418 -50.98 -18.07 26.06
C ASN A 418 -51.87 -18.42 24.85
N THR A 419 -52.59 -19.55 24.97
CA THR A 419 -54.06 -19.56 25.11
C THR A 419 -54.48 -20.89 25.76
N GLY A 420 -55.05 -20.83 26.97
CA GLY A 420 -55.81 -21.94 27.56
C GLY A 420 -57.31 -21.71 27.33
N GLU A 421 -58.05 -22.76 27.00
CA GLU A 421 -59.24 -23.25 27.73
C GLU A 421 -60.05 -24.30 26.92
N ALA A 422 -60.21 -25.45 27.58
CA ALA A 422 -61.30 -26.44 27.59
C ALA A 422 -62.25 -26.64 26.38
N ARG A 423 -62.39 -27.90 25.93
CA ARG A 423 -63.46 -28.86 26.34
C ARG A 423 -63.76 -29.92 25.25
N GLY A 424 -63.80 -31.21 25.63
CA GLY A 424 -64.86 -32.14 25.16
C GLY A 424 -64.50 -33.36 24.30
N SER A 425 -64.07 -34.45 24.96
CA SER A 425 -64.50 -35.86 24.82
C SER A 425 -65.21 -36.35 23.54
N SER A 426 -64.71 -37.41 22.88
CA SER A 426 -65.17 -38.82 23.10
C SER A 426 -64.71 -39.86 22.04
N LYS A 427 -64.25 -41.02 22.58
CA LYS A 427 -64.46 -42.43 22.15
C LYS A 427 -63.73 -43.08 20.94
N THR A 428 -62.80 -43.98 21.30
CA THR A 428 -62.63 -45.43 20.94
C THR A 428 -62.68 -45.89 19.47
N ILE A 429 -61.64 -46.61 19.01
CA ILE A 429 -61.58 -48.09 18.78
C ILE A 429 -60.16 -48.46 18.30
N ASP A 430 -59.71 -49.63 18.73
CA ASP A 430 -58.38 -50.27 18.63
C ASP A 430 -58.33 -51.27 17.44
N PRO A 431 -57.38 -52.24 17.31
CA PRO A 431 -56.08 -52.18 16.63
C PRO A 431 -55.92 -53.23 15.49
N GLN A 432 -54.85 -53.17 14.66
CA GLN A 432 -54.10 -54.39 14.24
C GLN A 432 -52.88 -54.17 13.30
N ASN A 433 -51.79 -54.88 13.66
CA ASN A 433 -50.80 -55.59 12.82
C ASN A 433 -49.86 -54.78 11.91
N ARG A 434 -48.55 -55.06 11.78
CA ARG A 434 -47.82 -56.33 11.81
C ARG A 434 -46.31 -56.03 11.94
N SER A 435 -45.59 -56.92 12.62
CA SER A 435 -44.15 -56.96 12.88
C SER A 435 -43.28 -57.18 11.63
N VAL A 436 -41.96 -56.90 11.73
CA VAL A 436 -40.85 -57.90 11.64
C VAL A 436 -39.46 -57.29 11.24
N HIS A 437 -38.43 -57.71 12.01
CA HIS A 437 -36.96 -57.83 11.81
C HIS A 437 -35.94 -56.67 11.89
N GLN A 438 -35.34 -56.53 13.09
CA GLN A 438 -33.98 -56.99 13.52
C GLN A 438 -32.72 -56.89 12.61
N SER A 439 -31.74 -56.13 13.15
CA SER A 439 -30.33 -56.47 13.48
C SER A 439 -29.23 -56.70 12.42
N ALA A 440 -28.20 -55.84 12.54
CA ALA A 440 -26.75 -56.10 12.66
C ALA A 440 -25.95 -56.73 11.50
N SER A 441 -24.85 -56.08 11.10
CA SER A 441 -23.51 -56.70 11.06
C SER A 441 -22.40 -55.67 10.84
N SER A 442 -21.35 -55.83 11.64
CA SER A 442 -20.01 -55.26 11.57
C SER A 442 -19.09 -56.07 10.63
N ASN A 443 -17.91 -55.48 10.36
CA ASN A 443 -16.63 -56.06 9.91
C ASN A 443 -16.42 -56.35 8.42
N ALA A 444 -15.51 -55.58 7.82
CA ALA A 444 -14.18 -56.06 7.41
C ALA A 444 -13.19 -54.88 7.45
#